data_AF-A0AAV6A880-F1
#
_entry.id   AF-A0AAV6A880-F1
#
_cell.length_a   1.000
_cell.length_b   1.000
_cell.length_c   1.000
_cell.angle_alpha   90.00
_cell.angle_beta   90.00
_cell.angle_gamma   90.00
#
_symmetry.space_group_name_H-M   'P 1'
#
loop_
_entity.id
_entity.type
_entity.pdbx_description
1 polymer ?
#
loop_
_entity_poly.entity_id
_entity_poly.type
_entity_poly.pdbx_seq_one_letter_code
_entity_poly.pdbx_strand_id
1 'polypeptide(L)'
;QEYVAIRDMKMCGCPAGFVHGLALPRFTVTGVEDPRRPDGIWRFAWDVARDHIPQEDEIALAVNPPAYRTEDQLHVHLVRLLADARGRVDALRPVRVERLEDVWAAATEHAASQGIASYGVIVLSTPDGGWLVGTVSDSPERDFTRARCSS
;
A
#
# COMPACT_ATOMS: atom_id res chain seq x y z
N GLN A 1 -14.73 15.35 -4.93
CA GLN A 1 -13.52 14.51 -4.92
C GLN A 1 -13.41 13.92 -3.53
N GLU A 2 -13.50 12.60 -3.40
CA GLU A 2 -13.60 11.85 -2.14
C GLU A 2 -12.24 11.60 -1.48
N TYR A 3 -11.18 11.56 -2.28
CA TYR A 3 -9.80 11.29 -1.86
C TYR A 3 -8.91 12.50 -2.12
N VAL A 4 -7.76 12.52 -1.45
CA VAL A 4 -6.66 13.46 -1.69
C VAL A 4 -5.35 12.69 -1.71
N ALA A 5 -4.40 13.14 -2.53
CA ALA A 5 -3.02 12.68 -2.49
C ALA A 5 -2.12 13.82 -2.04
N ILE A 6 -1.17 13.53 -1.16
CA ILE A 6 -0.17 14.48 -0.67
C ILE A 6 1.23 13.85 -0.74
N ARG A 7 2.23 14.71 -0.78
CA ARG A 7 3.63 14.31 -0.62
C ARG A 7 3.88 13.93 0.85
N ASP A 8 4.52 12.78 1.10
CA ASP A 8 4.94 12.41 2.45
C ASP A 8 6.13 13.28 2.89
N MET A 9 6.16 13.67 4.17
CA MET A 9 7.26 14.42 4.77
C MET A 9 8.61 13.68 4.67
N LYS A 10 8.61 12.35 4.58
CA LYS A 10 9.80 11.50 4.33
C LYS A 10 10.50 11.83 3.01
N MET A 11 9.85 12.56 2.11
CA MET A 11 10.49 13.04 0.89
C MET A 11 11.29 14.32 1.08
N CYS A 12 11.19 15.01 2.22
CA CYS A 12 11.94 16.24 2.48
C CYS A 12 13.46 15.95 2.47
N GLY A 13 14.22 16.71 1.67
CA GLY A 13 15.67 16.53 1.54
C GLY A 13 16.11 15.39 0.62
N CYS A 14 15.18 14.59 0.08
CA CYS A 14 15.53 13.51 -0.84
C CYS A 14 15.92 14.01 -2.24
N PRO A 15 16.77 13.27 -2.97
CA PRO A 15 17.12 13.58 -4.35
C PRO A 15 15.90 13.52 -5.27
N ALA A 16 15.99 14.20 -6.42
CA ALA A 16 15.00 14.11 -7.46
C ALA A 16 14.77 12.65 -7.90
N GLY A 17 13.50 12.28 -8.09
CA GLY A 17 13.11 10.92 -8.48
C GLY A 17 12.78 9.97 -7.31
N PHE A 18 13.11 10.33 -6.06
CA PHE A 18 12.53 9.65 -4.90
C PHE A 18 11.03 9.96 -4.81
N VAL A 19 10.21 8.95 -4.52
CA VAL A 19 8.75 9.09 -4.43
C VAL A 19 8.25 8.41 -3.16
N HIS A 20 7.50 9.16 -2.37
CA HIS A 20 6.68 8.68 -1.26
C HIS A 20 5.45 9.58 -1.15
N GLY A 21 4.31 9.10 -1.64
CA GLY A 21 3.02 9.77 -1.52
C GLY A 21 2.14 9.14 -0.45
N LEU A 22 1.13 9.87 -0.02
CA LEU A 22 0.01 9.36 0.78
C LEU A 22 -1.30 9.67 0.08
N ALA A 23 -2.16 8.66 -0.07
CA ALA A 23 -3.55 8.84 -0.50
C ALA A 23 -4.49 8.62 0.69
N LEU A 24 -5.42 9.55 0.92
CA LEU A 24 -6.29 9.56 2.08
C LEU A 24 -7.74 9.85 1.67
N PRO A 25 -8.75 9.29 2.37
CA PRO A 25 -10.12 9.77 2.26
C PRO A 25 -10.26 11.14 2.92
N ARG A 26 -11.13 11.98 2.35
CA ARG A 26 -11.45 13.31 2.90
C ARG A 26 -12.48 13.28 4.04
N PHE A 27 -12.81 12.08 4.50
CA PHE A 27 -13.62 11.81 5.69
C PHE A 27 -12.84 10.90 6.64
N THR A 28 -13.24 10.90 7.91
CA THR A 28 -12.53 10.17 8.96
C THR A 28 -12.73 8.66 8.81
N VAL A 29 -11.62 7.97 8.58
CA VAL A 29 -11.48 6.51 8.58
C VAL A 29 -10.20 6.23 9.34
N THR A 30 -10.20 5.42 10.40
CA THR A 30 -8.97 5.28 11.23
C THR A 30 -7.86 4.50 10.53
N GLY A 31 -8.22 3.44 9.80
CA GLY A 31 -7.23 2.58 9.14
C GLY A 31 -7.83 1.30 8.58
N VAL A 32 -6.97 0.29 8.44
CA VAL A 32 -7.32 -1.05 7.93
C VAL A 32 -8.42 -1.74 8.73
N GLU A 33 -8.57 -1.43 10.01
CA GLU A 33 -9.58 -1.98 10.91
C GLU A 33 -10.97 -1.33 10.76
N ASP A 34 -11.05 -0.13 10.19
CA ASP A 34 -12.31 0.62 10.09
C ASP A 34 -13.21 -0.01 9.01
N PRO A 35 -14.45 -0.43 9.33
CA PRO A 35 -15.37 -1.03 8.36
C PRO A 35 -15.87 -0.04 7.31
N ARG A 36 -15.67 1.27 7.49
CA ARG A 36 -16.07 2.33 6.55
C ARG A 36 -14.99 2.65 5.53
N ARG A 37 -13.86 1.93 5.55
CA ARG A 37 -12.77 2.12 4.58
C ARG A 37 -13.31 1.98 3.15
N PRO A 38 -13.13 2.99 2.29
CA PRO A 38 -13.67 2.96 0.95
C PRO A 38 -12.81 2.09 0.03
N ASP A 39 -13.45 1.30 -0.82
CA ASP A 39 -12.76 0.44 -1.80
C ASP A 39 -12.03 1.26 -2.87
N GLY A 40 -12.63 2.38 -3.30
CA GLY A 40 -12.12 3.23 -4.38
C GLY A 40 -10.78 3.91 -4.10
N ILE A 41 -10.31 3.93 -2.84
CA ILE A 41 -9.02 4.52 -2.49
C ILE A 41 -7.84 3.83 -3.17
N TRP A 42 -7.96 2.51 -3.43
CA TRP A 42 -6.89 1.73 -4.05
C TRP A 42 -6.69 2.10 -5.51
N ARG A 43 -7.78 2.26 -6.26
CA ARG A 43 -7.74 2.76 -7.65
C ARG A 43 -7.13 4.15 -7.69
N PHE A 44 -7.63 5.05 -6.86
CA PHE A 44 -7.12 6.42 -6.76
C PHE A 44 -5.62 6.45 -6.43
N ALA A 45 -5.17 5.68 -5.45
CA ALA A 45 -3.76 5.60 -5.08
C ALA A 45 -2.90 5.00 -6.20
N TRP A 46 -3.38 3.98 -6.90
CA TRP A 46 -2.64 3.39 -8.02
C TRP A 46 -2.46 4.37 -9.18
N ASP A 47 -3.52 5.09 -9.55
CA ASP A 47 -3.46 6.08 -10.62
C ASP A 47 -2.47 7.20 -10.29
N VAL A 48 -2.50 7.71 -9.05
CA VAL A 48 -1.52 8.71 -8.58
C VAL A 48 -0.09 8.12 -8.56
N ALA A 49 0.09 6.86 -8.19
CA ALA A 49 1.41 6.24 -8.17
C ALA A 49 2.00 6.15 -9.59
N ARG A 50 1.19 5.77 -10.59
CA ARG A 50 1.60 5.66 -11.99
C ARG A 50 2.03 6.99 -12.60
N ASP A 51 1.41 8.09 -12.18
CA ASP A 51 1.80 9.44 -12.63
C ASP A 51 3.18 9.87 -12.10
N HIS A 52 3.70 9.22 -11.05
CA HIS A 52 4.93 9.61 -10.36
C HIS A 52 6.05 8.56 -10.38
N ILE A 53 5.72 7.28 -10.56
CA ILE A 53 6.66 6.16 -10.62
C ILE A 53 6.59 5.57 -12.04
N PRO A 54 7.60 5.83 -12.90
CA PRO A 54 7.53 5.48 -14.32
C PRO A 54 7.44 3.98 -14.61
N GLN A 55 8.01 3.15 -13.74
CA GLN A 55 8.04 1.70 -13.89
C GLN A 55 6.92 1.11 -13.03
N GLU A 56 5.86 0.62 -13.68
CA GLU A 56 4.65 0.14 -13.01
C GLU A 56 4.89 -1.13 -12.15
N ASP A 57 5.91 -1.92 -12.47
CA ASP A 57 6.37 -3.07 -11.68
C ASP A 57 7.17 -2.68 -10.42
N GLU A 58 7.62 -1.43 -10.34
CA GLU A 58 8.23 -0.87 -9.12
C GLU A 58 7.18 -0.26 -8.18
N ILE A 59 5.93 -0.09 -8.59
CA ILE A 59 4.88 0.49 -7.74
C ILE A 59 4.50 -0.52 -6.65
N ALA A 60 4.52 -0.04 -5.41
CA ALA A 60 3.92 -0.70 -4.27
C ALA A 60 2.96 0.25 -3.57
N LEU A 61 1.75 -0.24 -3.30
CA LEU A 61 0.83 0.43 -2.38
C LEU A 61 0.85 -0.29 -1.05
N ALA A 62 0.96 0.44 0.05
CA ALA A 62 1.01 -0.15 1.39
C ALA A 62 0.10 0.57 2.38
N VAL A 63 -0.48 -0.18 3.32
CA VAL A 63 -1.19 0.36 4.48
C VAL A 63 -0.64 -0.32 5.71
N ASN A 64 -0.17 0.46 6.68
CA ASN A 64 0.37 -0.07 7.93
C ASN A 64 -0.75 -0.45 8.93
N PRO A 65 -0.58 -1.53 9.71
CA PRO A 65 -1.50 -1.87 10.80
C PRO A 65 -1.43 -0.84 11.95
N PRO A 66 -2.42 -0.84 12.87
CA PRO A 66 -2.49 0.10 13.99
C PRO A 66 -1.19 0.21 14.82
N ALA A 67 -0.50 -0.90 15.07
CA ALA A 67 0.71 -0.90 15.89
C ALA A 67 1.94 -0.27 15.20
N TYR A 68 1.86 0.03 13.90
CA TYR A 68 2.98 0.50 13.09
C TYR A 68 2.67 1.79 12.30
N ARG A 69 1.68 2.55 12.77
CA ARG A 69 1.37 3.90 12.27
C ARG A 69 1.34 4.89 13.43
N THR A 70 1.55 6.16 13.13
CA THR A 70 1.50 7.25 14.12
C THR A 70 0.22 8.08 14.01
N GLU A 71 -0.55 7.89 12.95
CA GLU A 71 -1.74 8.65 12.60
C GLU A 71 -2.98 7.73 12.56
N ASP A 72 -4.07 8.17 13.19
CA ASP A 72 -5.38 7.50 13.15
C ASP A 72 -6.27 8.06 12.03
N GLN A 73 -5.68 8.19 10.85
CA GLN A 73 -6.37 8.49 9.60
C GLN A 73 -5.80 7.57 8.53
N LEU A 74 -6.68 6.78 7.89
CA LEU A 74 -6.31 5.87 6.82
C LEU A 74 -5.51 6.62 5.76
N HIS A 75 -4.33 6.09 5.46
CA HIS A 75 -3.47 6.54 4.40
C HIS A 75 -2.85 5.35 3.69
N VAL A 76 -2.95 5.34 2.37
CA VAL A 76 -2.24 4.41 1.50
C VAL A 76 -0.91 5.05 1.13
N HIS A 77 0.20 4.38 1.44
CA HIS A 77 1.52 4.76 0.99
C HIS A 77 1.68 4.43 -0.49
N LEU A 78 2.16 5.39 -1.28
CA LEU A 78 2.52 5.25 -2.69
C LEU A 78 4.04 5.31 -2.79
N VAL A 79 4.67 4.15 -2.97
CA VAL A 79 6.12 3.98 -2.77
C VAL A 79 6.70 3.03 -3.82
N ARG A 80 8.04 3.04 -3.95
CA ARG A 80 8.74 2.05 -4.78
C ARG A 80 9.02 0.78 -4.00
N LEU A 81 8.85 -0.37 -4.63
CA LEU A 81 9.21 -1.68 -4.11
C LEU A 81 10.75 -1.78 -3.94
N LEU A 82 11.21 -2.50 -2.92
CA LEU A 82 12.62 -2.90 -2.84
C LEU A 82 12.94 -3.93 -3.92
N ALA A 83 14.15 -3.90 -4.46
CA ALA A 83 14.54 -4.75 -5.59
C ALA A 83 14.38 -6.26 -5.30
N ASP A 84 14.48 -6.67 -4.04
CA ASP A 84 14.36 -8.05 -3.58
C ASP A 84 12.98 -8.36 -2.94
N ALA A 85 12.10 -7.37 -2.79
CA ALA A 85 10.85 -7.53 -2.05
C ALA A 85 9.80 -8.33 -2.83
N ARG A 86 9.86 -8.38 -4.16
CA ARG A 86 8.86 -9.11 -4.97
C ARG A 86 8.78 -10.58 -4.55
N GLY A 87 9.91 -11.28 -4.52
CA GLY A 87 9.96 -12.68 -4.09
C GLY A 87 9.55 -12.87 -2.61
N ARG A 88 9.81 -11.88 -1.75
CA ARG A 88 9.36 -11.90 -0.35
C ARG A 88 7.84 -11.74 -0.23
N VAL A 89 7.23 -10.90 -1.06
CA VAL A 89 5.77 -10.76 -1.14
C VAL A 89 5.14 -12.02 -1.75
N ASP A 90 5.72 -12.59 -2.82
CA ASP A 90 5.23 -13.83 -3.42
C ASP A 90 5.26 -15.00 -2.42
N ALA A 91 6.26 -15.04 -1.52
CA ALA A 91 6.36 -16.04 -0.45
C ALA A 91 5.25 -15.94 0.60
N LEU A 92 4.56 -14.79 0.70
CA LEU A 92 3.36 -14.65 1.52
C LEU A 92 2.17 -15.44 0.95
N ARG A 93 2.25 -15.88 -0.31
CA ARG A 93 1.14 -16.48 -1.10
C ARG A 93 -0.05 -15.50 -1.21
N PRO A 94 0.19 -14.31 -1.78
CA PRO A 94 -0.81 -13.26 -1.85
C PRO A 94 -2.02 -13.68 -2.69
N VAL A 95 -3.17 -13.08 -2.40
CA VAL A 95 -4.39 -13.26 -3.19
C VAL A 95 -4.29 -12.39 -4.43
N ARG A 96 -4.66 -12.93 -5.59
CA ARG A 96 -4.75 -12.15 -6.83
C ARG A 96 -6.14 -11.52 -6.96
N VAL A 97 -6.18 -10.26 -7.36
CA VAL A 97 -7.41 -9.54 -7.70
C VAL A 97 -7.31 -8.91 -9.09
N GLU A 98 -8.43 -8.91 -9.82
CA GLU A 98 -8.54 -8.28 -11.15
C GLU A 98 -9.02 -6.82 -11.06
N ARG A 99 -9.47 -6.39 -9.87
CA ARG A 99 -9.97 -5.04 -9.60
C ARG A 99 -9.35 -4.54 -8.31
N LEU A 100 -8.83 -3.31 -8.32
CA LEU A 100 -8.28 -2.66 -7.12
C LEU A 100 -9.35 -2.43 -6.04
N GLU A 101 -10.60 -2.34 -6.46
CA GLU A 101 -11.76 -2.22 -5.57
C GLU A 101 -11.95 -3.48 -4.70
N ASP A 102 -11.38 -4.62 -5.07
CA ASP A 102 -11.51 -5.88 -4.33
C ASP A 102 -10.40 -6.07 -3.28
N VAL A 103 -9.46 -5.14 -3.16
CA VAL A 103 -8.27 -5.28 -2.30
C VAL A 103 -8.63 -5.46 -0.83
N TRP A 104 -9.64 -4.75 -0.30
CA TRP A 104 -10.01 -4.92 1.11
C TRP A 104 -10.59 -6.29 1.42
N ALA A 105 -11.39 -6.84 0.51
CA ALA A 105 -11.93 -8.19 0.63
C ALA A 105 -10.80 -9.23 0.57
N ALA A 106 -9.92 -9.12 -0.43
CA ALA A 106 -8.78 -10.01 -0.61
C ALA A 106 -7.78 -9.96 0.56
N ALA A 107 -7.50 -8.76 1.09
CA ALA A 107 -6.66 -8.60 2.28
C ALA A 107 -7.28 -9.27 3.52
N THR A 108 -8.59 -9.15 3.70
CA THR A 108 -9.31 -9.79 4.81
C THR A 108 -9.24 -11.31 4.70
N GLU A 109 -9.46 -11.86 3.50
CA GLU A 109 -9.34 -13.29 3.22
C GLU A 109 -7.90 -13.79 3.45
N HIS A 110 -6.92 -13.08 2.92
CA HIS A 110 -5.51 -13.42 3.07
C HIS A 110 -5.11 -13.41 4.55
N ALA A 111 -5.41 -12.35 5.30
CA ALA A 111 -5.11 -12.25 6.72
C ALA A 111 -5.76 -13.39 7.54
N ALA A 112 -7.02 -13.72 7.25
CA ALA A 112 -7.72 -14.84 7.88
C ALA A 112 -7.05 -16.19 7.58
N SER A 113 -6.63 -16.42 6.32
CA SER A 113 -5.91 -17.63 5.92
C SER A 113 -4.55 -17.80 6.62
N GLN A 114 -3.92 -16.68 6.99
CA GLN A 114 -2.64 -16.63 7.70
C GLN A 114 -2.79 -16.57 9.23
N GLY A 115 -4.02 -16.52 9.77
CA GLY A 115 -4.27 -16.37 11.20
C GLY A 115 -3.83 -15.03 11.78
N ILE A 116 -3.78 -13.97 10.98
CA ILE A 116 -3.33 -12.62 11.39
C ILE A 116 -4.54 -11.77 11.79
N ALA A 117 -4.62 -11.40 13.07
CA ALA A 117 -5.75 -10.62 13.60
C ALA A 117 -5.66 -9.11 13.32
N SER A 118 -4.44 -8.57 13.27
CA SER A 118 -4.15 -7.15 12.99
C SER A 118 -3.07 -7.10 11.92
N TYR A 119 -3.36 -6.47 10.79
CA TYR A 119 -2.57 -6.65 9.58
C TYR A 119 -2.36 -5.37 8.79
N GLY A 120 -1.18 -5.23 8.19
CA GLY A 120 -0.93 -4.32 7.09
C GLY A 120 -1.27 -4.98 5.76
N VAL A 121 -1.39 -4.15 4.72
CA VAL A 121 -1.66 -4.60 3.35
C VAL A 121 -0.55 -4.12 2.43
N ILE A 122 -0.10 -5.00 1.52
CA ILE A 122 0.80 -4.67 0.41
C ILE A 122 0.12 -5.05 -0.91
N VAL A 123 0.15 -4.15 -1.88
CA VAL A 123 -0.43 -4.36 -3.22
C VAL A 123 0.62 -4.12 -4.30
N LEU A 124 0.82 -5.11 -5.17
CA LEU A 124 1.76 -5.08 -6.29
C LEU A 124 1.05 -5.42 -7.60
N SER A 125 1.53 -4.90 -8.74
CA SER A 125 1.08 -5.33 -10.06
C SER A 125 1.58 -6.73 -10.41
N THR A 126 0.88 -7.44 -11.30
CA THR A 126 1.40 -8.67 -11.93
C THR A 126 1.78 -8.44 -13.39
N PRO A 127 2.73 -9.23 -13.93
CA PRO A 127 3.14 -9.11 -15.34
C PRO A 127 2.02 -9.38 -16.36
N ASP A 128 1.04 -10.19 -15.97
CA ASP A 128 -0.11 -10.61 -16.78
C ASP A 128 -1.38 -9.78 -16.51
N GLY A 129 -1.26 -8.65 -15.80
CA GLY A 129 -2.36 -7.74 -15.47
C GLY A 129 -3.07 -8.12 -14.16
N GLY A 130 -3.71 -7.16 -13.48
CA GLY A 130 -4.24 -7.39 -12.14
C GLY A 130 -3.20 -7.14 -11.04
N TRP A 131 -3.56 -7.49 -9.80
CA TRP A 131 -2.78 -7.14 -8.61
C TRP A 131 -2.67 -8.31 -7.62
N LEU A 132 -1.54 -8.37 -6.92
CA LEU A 132 -1.33 -9.23 -5.76
C LEU A 132 -1.63 -8.44 -4.50
N VAL A 133 -2.35 -9.06 -3.56
CA VAL A 133 -2.70 -8.52 -2.25
C VAL A 133 -2.16 -9.44 -1.18
N GLY A 134 -1.16 -8.96 -0.44
CA GLY A 134 -0.57 -9.66 0.70
C GLY A 134 -0.85 -8.93 2.00
N THR A 135 -0.80 -9.66 3.11
CA THR A 135 -0.90 -9.09 4.45
C THR A 135 0.20 -9.59 5.38
N VAL A 136 0.65 -8.73 6.27
CA VAL A 136 1.63 -9.04 7.32
C VAL A 136 1.18 -8.43 8.65
N SER A 137 1.61 -8.98 9.78
CA SER A 137 1.36 -8.40 11.12
C SER A 137 2.24 -7.19 11.44
N ASP A 138 3.28 -6.97 10.64
CA ASP A 138 4.25 -5.89 10.76
C ASP A 138 3.97 -4.75 9.74
N SER A 139 4.92 -3.85 9.51
CA SER A 139 4.81 -2.72 8.59
C SER A 139 5.19 -3.12 7.15
N PRO A 140 4.22 -3.30 6.23
CA PRO A 140 4.53 -3.58 4.84
C PRO A 140 5.30 -2.43 4.16
N GLU A 141 5.04 -1.18 4.56
CA GLU A 141 5.77 0.00 4.08
C GLU A 141 7.26 -0.12 4.42
N ARG A 142 7.59 -0.41 5.67
CA ARG A 142 8.99 -0.55 6.09
C ARG A 142 9.65 -1.78 5.49
N ASP A 143 8.95 -2.91 5.46
CA ASP A 143 9.59 -4.20 5.22
C ASP A 143 9.77 -4.50 3.72
N PHE A 144 8.90 -3.98 2.86
CA PHE A 144 8.92 -4.28 1.41
C PHE A 144 9.29 -3.09 0.52
N THR A 145 9.27 -1.86 1.04
CA THR A 145 9.33 -0.66 0.17
C THR A 145 10.50 0.26 0.51
N ARG A 146 10.85 1.12 -0.44
CA ARG A 146 11.80 2.23 -0.26
C ARG A 146 11.06 3.41 0.38
N ALA A 147 10.76 3.28 1.67
CA ALA A 147 10.04 4.28 2.46
C ALA A 147 10.81 5.58 2.69
N ARG A 148 12.14 5.53 2.66
CA ARG A 148 13.04 6.69 2.86
C ARG A 148 14.15 6.67 1.82
N CYS A 149 14.63 7.83 1.43
CA CYS A 149 15.86 7.93 0.65
C CYS A 149 17.08 7.68 1.54
N SER A 150 18.12 7.06 0.98
CA SER A 150 19.45 7.07 1.59
C SER A 150 19.97 8.50 1.60
N SER A 151 20.42 8.97 2.76
CA SER A 151 21.24 10.19 2.88
C SER A 151 22.60 10.01 2.24
#